data_AF-A0AAV0UZI1-F1
#
_entry.id   AF-A0AAV0UZI1-F1
#
_cell.length_a   1.000
_cell.length_b   1.000
_cell.length_c   1.000
_cell.angle_alpha   90.00
_cell.angle_beta   90.00
_cell.angle_gamma   90.00
#
_symmetry.space_group_name_H-M   'P 1'
#
loop_
_entity.id
_entity.type
_entity.pdbx_description
1 polymer ?
#
loop_
_entity_poly.entity_id
_entity_poly.type
_entity_poly.pdbx_seq_one_letter_code
_entity_poly.pdbx_strand_id
1 'polypeptide(L)'
;MSRLQCVVTMFFLLSSTCLTILSLSFQDVQDDLCQSYDVLWLWSGALTSRSISFKFGLREGYNCADSDFVLYAFPELLEGEKPHSAIATCNGVDGGEEGYGEERSPSSYKTPNVKKCNLLELPYSDRKYRYELTLFRSGENVRNGSFTTPKVEGNPFDYRVAFASCADEVSDPKVFEEIKKENALVFLHTGDLHYHNLAANNVAAFRNGYDSIFASPAGKAMLAMDVPFVYMWDDHDFGPDNSDSIAPGRNASVQAYREFVPHYPLIGGSSRTNTVHQAFTIGRVRYILTDLRSARTPNTAPATPTKTVLGKKQKAWFKSELVRATSDPDIRLVIWVNTMPWLDDERKWGHFGHEQQELVNFIKGNGLNKWVPIVIVSGDAHMLAVDDGSHSPGNLTVLHAAALGRPGSIKGGPYSHGAFPGPGQYAVMDVTDEGGKDGRVCLYYRGMNIYKGILIEFDTCHPERTPPVTPYYPPPILVRIMMRIFKKAKRYTSFMALAVVAVIALLVYKSRRQHAINTKKHS
;
A
#
# COMPACT_ATOMS: atom_id res chain seq x y z
N MET A 1 -24.41 96.96 -15.37
CA MET A 1 -23.30 97.07 -14.40
C MET A 1 -23.60 96.14 -13.23
N SER A 2 -22.65 95.21 -12.98
CA SER A 2 -22.28 94.64 -11.68
C SER A 2 -23.29 93.89 -10.78
N ARG A 3 -22.78 92.74 -10.30
CA ARG A 3 -23.07 91.96 -9.08
C ARG A 3 -24.02 90.76 -9.26
N LEU A 4 -23.49 89.54 -9.25
CA LEU A 4 -23.13 88.68 -8.09
C LEU A 4 -24.37 88.05 -7.43
N GLN A 5 -24.63 86.76 -7.68
CA GLN A 5 -24.66 85.70 -6.66
C GLN A 5 -25.19 84.36 -7.21
N CYS A 6 -24.42 83.32 -6.87
CA CYS A 6 -24.79 81.91 -6.74
C CYS A 6 -25.09 81.06 -7.99
N VAL A 7 -24.47 79.88 -7.93
CA VAL A 7 -24.73 78.64 -8.69
C VAL A 7 -24.00 78.50 -10.02
N VAL A 8 -22.68 78.29 -9.97
CA VAL A 8 -22.01 77.29 -10.84
C VAL A 8 -20.78 76.75 -10.10
N THR A 9 -20.99 75.89 -9.10
CA THR A 9 -19.93 75.02 -8.54
C THR A 9 -20.38 73.58 -8.70
N MET A 10 -20.57 73.14 -9.95
CA MET A 10 -20.90 71.74 -10.23
C MET A 10 -20.43 71.32 -11.62
N PHE A 11 -19.18 71.65 -11.98
CA PHE A 11 -18.59 71.20 -13.25
C PHE A 11 -17.07 71.07 -13.17
N PHE A 12 -16.50 70.45 -12.12
CA PHE A 12 -15.07 70.08 -12.10
C PHE A 12 -14.72 68.93 -11.13
N LEU A 13 -15.62 67.95 -10.94
CA LEU A 13 -15.36 66.79 -10.07
C LEU A 13 -15.80 65.43 -10.68
N LEU A 14 -15.89 65.34 -12.01
CA LEU A 14 -16.34 64.14 -12.72
C LEU A 14 -15.30 63.51 -13.66
N SER A 15 -14.02 63.93 -13.63
CA SER A 15 -12.97 63.36 -14.50
C SER A 15 -11.84 62.62 -13.79
N SER A 16 -11.88 62.45 -12.46
CA SER A 16 -10.83 61.71 -11.72
C SER A 16 -11.34 60.53 -10.89
N THR A 17 -12.64 60.22 -10.94
CA THR A 17 -13.24 59.08 -10.21
C THR A 17 -13.64 57.91 -11.11
N CYS A 18 -13.36 57.97 -12.41
CA CYS A 18 -13.67 56.88 -13.34
C CYS A 18 -12.44 56.07 -13.81
N LEU A 19 -11.23 56.42 -13.37
CA LEU A 19 -10.02 55.61 -13.63
C LEU A 19 -9.54 54.78 -12.44
N THR A 20 -10.12 54.96 -11.25
CA THR A 20 -9.76 54.21 -10.04
C THR A 20 -10.76 53.12 -9.64
N ILE A 21 -11.86 52.96 -10.39
CA ILE A 21 -12.83 51.86 -10.20
C ILE A 21 -12.62 50.72 -11.22
N LEU A 22 -11.87 50.96 -12.30
CA LEU A 22 -11.46 49.93 -13.27
C LEU A 22 -10.11 49.29 -12.95
N SER A 23 -9.45 49.73 -11.87
CA SER A 23 -8.23 49.12 -11.32
C SER A 23 -8.47 48.33 -10.03
N LEU A 24 -9.75 48.11 -9.65
CA LEU A 24 -10.14 47.01 -8.76
C LEU A 24 -9.97 45.70 -9.55
N SER A 25 -8.70 45.32 -9.63
CA SER A 25 -8.18 43.95 -9.61
C SER A 25 -8.83 42.96 -10.58
N PHE A 26 -8.38 42.99 -11.83
CA PHE A 26 -8.27 41.77 -12.65
C PHE A 26 -7.51 40.63 -11.92
N GLN A 27 -6.74 40.96 -10.87
CA GLN A 27 -6.10 40.01 -9.95
C GLN A 27 -7.07 39.31 -8.98
N ASP A 28 -8.17 39.93 -8.55
CA ASP A 28 -9.10 39.28 -7.59
C ASP A 28 -9.99 38.23 -8.29
N VAL A 29 -10.26 38.39 -9.58
CA VAL A 29 -10.98 37.37 -10.37
C VAL A 29 -10.09 36.16 -10.69
N GLN A 30 -8.77 36.32 -10.62
CA GLN A 30 -7.80 35.28 -10.94
C GLN A 30 -7.55 34.33 -9.76
N ASP A 31 -7.68 34.82 -8.53
CA ASP A 31 -7.61 34.01 -7.29
C ASP A 31 -8.82 33.07 -7.10
N ASP A 32 -9.95 33.32 -7.79
CA ASP A 32 -11.15 32.49 -7.76
C ASP A 32 -11.15 31.32 -8.76
N LEU A 33 -10.15 31.23 -9.64
CA LEU A 33 -10.07 30.17 -10.65
C LEU A 33 -9.17 29.02 -10.21
N CYS A 34 -9.52 27.80 -10.60
CA CYS A 34 -8.68 26.62 -10.39
C CYS A 34 -7.31 26.79 -11.09
N GLN A 35 -6.23 26.55 -10.35
CA GLN A 35 -4.85 26.71 -10.82
C GLN A 35 -4.09 25.38 -10.80
N SER A 36 -3.05 25.25 -11.62
CA SER A 36 -2.24 24.03 -11.68
C SER A 36 -1.53 23.70 -10.36
N TYR A 37 -1.16 24.73 -9.59
CA TYR A 37 -0.57 24.56 -8.26
C TYR A 37 -1.56 24.08 -7.19
N ASP A 38 -2.88 24.05 -7.49
CA ASP A 38 -3.87 23.50 -6.57
C ASP A 38 -3.75 21.97 -6.48
N VAL A 39 -3.25 21.31 -7.53
CA VAL A 39 -2.97 19.87 -7.53
C VAL A 39 -1.63 19.62 -6.84
N LEU A 40 -1.66 18.88 -5.74
CA LEU A 40 -0.48 18.61 -4.91
C LEU A 40 0.25 17.35 -5.36
N TRP A 41 -0.49 16.26 -5.53
CA TRP A 41 0.03 14.94 -5.89
C TRP A 41 -0.92 14.23 -6.85
N LEU A 42 -0.39 13.30 -7.65
CA LEU A 42 -1.15 12.44 -8.57
C LEU A 42 -0.67 11.01 -8.38
N TRP A 43 -1.57 10.10 -8.02
CA TRP A 43 -1.31 8.71 -7.71
C TRP A 43 -2.08 7.80 -8.66
N SER A 44 -1.36 6.91 -9.36
CA SER A 44 -1.94 5.97 -10.31
C SER A 44 -1.93 4.54 -9.78
N GLY A 45 -2.90 3.73 -10.19
CA GLY A 45 -3.05 2.34 -9.78
C GLY A 45 -4.23 1.66 -10.45
N ALA A 46 -4.58 0.46 -9.98
CA ALA A 46 -5.65 -0.36 -10.57
C ALA A 46 -5.49 -0.56 -12.09
N LEU A 47 -4.25 -0.83 -12.53
CA LEU A 47 -3.89 -1.01 -13.94
C LEU A 47 -4.43 -2.34 -14.48
N THR A 48 -5.09 -2.29 -15.63
CA THR A 48 -5.45 -3.47 -16.42
C THR A 48 -4.91 -3.31 -17.84
N SER A 49 -5.10 -4.34 -18.67
CA SER A 49 -4.74 -4.27 -20.10
C SER A 49 -5.48 -3.17 -20.88
N ARG A 50 -6.58 -2.63 -20.34
CA ARG A 50 -7.46 -1.67 -21.02
C ARG A 50 -7.89 -0.50 -20.13
N SER A 51 -7.39 -0.38 -18.91
CA SER A 51 -7.79 0.70 -18.01
C SER A 51 -6.73 1.02 -16.96
N ILE A 52 -6.83 2.21 -16.38
CA ILE A 52 -6.02 2.64 -15.24
C ILE A 52 -6.80 3.71 -14.46
N SER A 53 -6.64 3.71 -13.13
CA SER A 53 -7.23 4.72 -12.25
C SER A 53 -6.18 5.71 -11.78
N PHE A 54 -6.53 6.99 -11.79
CA PHE A 54 -5.74 8.07 -11.21
C PHE A 54 -6.54 8.76 -10.11
N LYS A 55 -5.86 9.11 -9.03
CA LYS A 55 -6.37 9.99 -7.98
C LYS A 55 -5.40 11.11 -7.74
N PHE A 56 -5.89 12.30 -7.46
CA PHE A 56 -5.04 13.44 -7.14
C PHE A 56 -5.63 14.26 -6.00
N GLY A 57 -4.74 14.77 -5.16
CA GLY A 57 -5.07 15.63 -4.03
C GLY A 57 -4.99 17.09 -4.40
N LEU A 58 -5.90 17.86 -3.82
CA LEU A 58 -6.01 19.30 -3.94
C LEU A 58 -5.61 19.96 -2.63
N ARG A 59 -5.00 21.15 -2.69
CA ARG A 59 -4.73 21.95 -1.49
C ARG A 59 -6.02 22.33 -0.78
N GLU A 60 -5.98 22.52 0.53
CA GLU A 60 -7.15 23.02 1.27
C GLU A 60 -7.58 24.41 0.76
N GLY A 61 -8.89 24.66 0.71
CA GLY A 61 -9.45 25.91 0.20
C GLY A 61 -9.34 26.10 -1.33
N TYR A 62 -9.23 25.01 -2.09
CA TYR A 62 -9.23 25.03 -3.56
C TYR A 62 -10.58 25.52 -4.13
N ASN A 63 -10.53 26.16 -5.31
CA ASN A 63 -11.72 26.63 -6.05
C ASN A 63 -12.09 25.72 -7.24
N CYS A 64 -11.37 24.61 -7.43
CA CYS A 64 -11.57 23.65 -8.52
C CYS A 64 -12.87 22.83 -8.44
N ALA A 65 -13.62 22.83 -9.54
CA ALA A 65 -14.76 21.96 -9.80
C ALA A 65 -14.35 20.67 -10.54
N ASP A 66 -15.23 19.67 -10.56
CA ASP A 66 -15.00 18.40 -11.30
C ASP A 66 -14.78 18.67 -12.80
N SER A 67 -15.53 19.62 -13.37
CA SER A 67 -15.42 20.04 -14.78
C SER A 67 -14.10 20.71 -15.14
N ASP A 68 -13.27 21.08 -14.17
CA ASP A 68 -12.03 21.80 -14.44
C ASP A 68 -10.90 20.89 -14.89
N PHE A 69 -11.01 19.56 -14.71
CA PHE A 69 -9.94 18.62 -15.00
C PHE A 69 -10.29 17.63 -16.11
N VAL A 70 -9.37 17.47 -17.05
CA VAL A 70 -9.43 16.42 -18.07
C VAL A 70 -8.10 15.67 -18.10
N LEU A 71 -8.17 14.34 -18.02
CA LEU A 71 -7.03 13.46 -18.16
C LEU A 71 -7.01 12.86 -19.57
N TYR A 72 -5.94 13.13 -20.30
CA TYR A 72 -5.66 12.51 -21.59
C TYR A 72 -4.64 11.39 -21.43
N ALA A 73 -4.75 10.35 -22.25
CA ALA A 73 -3.70 9.37 -22.46
C ALA A 73 -3.49 9.10 -23.95
N PHE A 74 -2.24 9.25 -24.37
CA PHE A 74 -1.78 9.08 -25.74
C PHE A 74 -0.92 7.82 -25.81
N PRO A 75 -1.23 6.86 -26.69
CA PRO A 75 -0.38 5.70 -26.88
C PRO A 75 0.97 6.11 -27.48
N GLU A 76 1.93 5.22 -27.41
CA GLU A 76 3.00 5.14 -28.41
C GLU A 76 2.43 4.59 -29.72
N LEU A 77 2.54 5.31 -30.83
CA LEU A 77 2.01 4.87 -32.13
C LEU A 77 2.98 3.90 -32.83
N LEU A 78 2.47 2.80 -33.37
CA LEU A 78 3.21 1.98 -34.35
C LEU A 78 3.00 2.48 -35.78
N GLU A 79 3.82 1.95 -36.68
CA GLU A 79 3.70 2.19 -38.11
C GLU A 79 2.29 1.88 -38.63
N GLY A 80 1.67 2.87 -39.29
CA GLY A 80 0.31 2.76 -39.84
C GLY A 80 -0.82 3.08 -38.86
N GLU A 81 -0.54 3.27 -37.55
CA GLU A 81 -1.55 3.68 -36.58
C GLU A 81 -1.83 5.20 -36.68
N LYS A 82 -3.10 5.59 -36.51
CA LYS A 82 -3.50 7.00 -36.48
C LYS A 82 -3.38 7.55 -35.06
N PRO A 83 -3.01 8.84 -34.89
CA PRO A 83 -3.06 9.49 -33.59
C PRO A 83 -4.43 9.37 -32.96
N HIS A 84 -4.47 8.95 -31.70
CA HIS A 84 -5.67 8.91 -30.90
C HIS A 84 -5.33 9.23 -29.44
N SER A 85 -6.34 9.59 -28.66
CA SER A 85 -6.23 9.73 -27.21
C SER A 85 -7.42 9.06 -26.53
N ALA A 86 -7.17 8.47 -25.37
CA ALA A 86 -8.22 8.19 -24.42
C ALA A 86 -8.41 9.42 -23.53
N ILE A 87 -9.65 9.69 -23.15
CA ILE A 87 -10.03 10.87 -22.37
C ILE A 87 -10.84 10.41 -21.17
N ALA A 88 -10.52 10.94 -19.99
CA ALA A 88 -11.30 10.74 -18.78
C ALA A 88 -11.64 12.09 -18.16
N THR A 89 -12.90 12.26 -17.76
CA THR A 89 -13.30 13.31 -16.83
C THR A 89 -12.96 12.89 -15.41
N CYS A 90 -12.66 13.88 -14.57
CA CYS A 90 -12.32 13.66 -13.17
C CYS A 90 -13.48 14.06 -12.28
N ASN A 91 -13.81 13.24 -11.29
CA ASN A 91 -14.97 13.45 -10.42
C ASN A 91 -14.57 13.33 -8.94
N GLY A 92 -15.48 13.66 -8.04
CA GLY A 92 -15.35 13.35 -6.62
C GLY A 92 -15.10 11.84 -6.34
N VAL A 93 -14.50 11.54 -5.19
CA VAL A 93 -14.24 10.17 -4.74
C VAL A 93 -15.34 9.64 -3.82
N ASP A 94 -15.54 8.32 -3.86
CA ASP A 94 -16.43 7.60 -2.95
C ASP A 94 -15.66 7.15 -1.69
N GLY A 95 -16.10 7.61 -0.52
CA GLY A 95 -15.60 7.17 0.78
C GLY A 95 -16.25 5.88 1.30
N GLY A 96 -17.16 5.28 0.54
CA GLY A 96 -17.98 4.14 0.94
C GLY A 96 -19.27 4.56 1.65
N GLU A 97 -20.14 3.59 1.84
CA GLU A 97 -21.43 3.75 2.52
C GLU A 97 -21.31 3.54 4.02
N GLU A 98 -22.24 4.12 4.78
CA GLU A 98 -22.33 3.89 6.22
C GLU A 98 -22.60 2.42 6.54
N GLY A 99 -21.75 1.85 7.38
CA GLY A 99 -21.91 0.49 7.85
C GLY A 99 -22.90 0.39 9.00
N TYR A 100 -23.50 -0.79 9.17
CA TYR A 100 -24.41 -1.03 10.28
C TYR A 100 -23.74 -0.80 11.64
N GLY A 101 -24.32 0.10 12.44
CA GLY A 101 -23.80 0.47 13.77
C GLY A 101 -22.51 1.29 13.74
N GLU A 102 -22.15 1.86 12.58
CA GLU A 102 -21.01 2.77 12.46
C GLU A 102 -21.27 4.10 13.19
N GLU A 103 -20.38 4.45 14.11
CA GLU A 103 -20.30 5.82 14.61
C GLU A 103 -19.48 6.66 13.63
N ARG A 104 -20.10 7.67 13.04
CA ARG A 104 -19.44 8.57 12.08
C ARG A 104 -18.72 9.72 12.77
N SER A 105 -17.47 9.94 12.39
CA SER A 105 -16.74 11.16 12.78
C SER A 105 -17.36 12.39 12.11
N PRO A 106 -17.37 13.59 12.75
CA PRO A 106 -17.86 14.81 12.10
C PRO A 106 -17.14 15.13 10.79
N SER A 107 -15.84 14.82 10.69
CA SER A 107 -15.06 14.99 9.47
C SER A 107 -15.49 14.07 8.33
N SER A 108 -16.21 12.98 8.60
CA SER A 108 -16.73 12.06 7.56
C SER A 108 -17.77 12.68 6.65
N TYR A 109 -18.43 13.77 7.08
CA TYR A 109 -19.40 14.51 6.26
C TYR A 109 -18.74 15.56 5.37
N LYS A 110 -17.45 15.85 5.59
CA LYS A 110 -16.71 16.80 4.75
C LYS A 110 -16.27 16.12 3.46
N THR A 111 -16.53 16.76 2.33
CA THR A 111 -16.01 16.36 1.03
C THR A 111 -14.49 16.26 1.09
N PRO A 112 -13.87 15.14 0.67
CA PRO A 112 -12.42 15.03 0.60
C PRO A 112 -11.86 15.97 -0.47
N ASN A 113 -10.62 16.40 -0.25
CA ASN A 113 -9.82 17.17 -1.21
C ASN A 113 -9.21 16.29 -2.31
N VAL A 114 -9.89 15.22 -2.72
CA VAL A 114 -9.37 14.24 -3.69
C VAL A 114 -10.34 14.10 -4.84
N LYS A 115 -9.79 14.03 -6.06
CA LYS A 115 -10.53 13.71 -7.29
C LYS A 115 -10.02 12.41 -7.89
N LYS A 116 -10.84 11.77 -8.71
CA LYS A 116 -10.52 10.52 -9.42
C LYS A 116 -10.84 10.64 -10.90
N CYS A 117 -9.92 10.20 -11.74
CA CYS A 117 -10.13 10.04 -13.18
C CYS A 117 -9.88 8.57 -13.54
N ASN A 118 -10.77 7.98 -14.32
CA ASN A 118 -10.61 6.61 -14.81
C ASN A 118 -10.49 6.63 -16.33
N LEU A 119 -9.32 6.22 -16.82
CA LEU A 119 -9.20 5.89 -18.24
C LEU A 119 -9.73 4.48 -18.41
N LEU A 120 -10.89 4.37 -19.04
CA LEU A 120 -11.54 3.12 -19.36
C LEU A 120 -11.39 2.85 -20.86
N GLU A 121 -11.45 1.58 -21.25
CA GLU A 121 -11.45 1.15 -22.64
C GLU A 121 -10.28 1.70 -23.47
N LEU A 122 -9.08 1.82 -22.86
CA LEU A 122 -7.85 2.21 -23.53
C LEU A 122 -7.71 1.39 -24.83
N PRO A 123 -7.46 2.02 -25.98
CA PRO A 123 -7.63 1.35 -27.27
C PRO A 123 -6.63 0.21 -27.53
N TYR A 124 -5.50 0.17 -26.83
CA TYR A 124 -4.43 -0.82 -26.99
C TYR A 124 -4.00 -1.39 -25.63
N SER A 125 -3.84 -2.71 -25.60
CA SER A 125 -3.08 -3.43 -24.57
C SER A 125 -1.62 -3.54 -24.99
N ASP A 126 -0.74 -3.94 -24.08
CA ASP A 126 0.70 -4.13 -24.35
C ASP A 126 1.35 -2.88 -24.94
N ARG A 127 1.05 -1.74 -24.32
CA ARG A 127 1.29 -0.44 -24.93
C ARG A 127 1.74 0.59 -23.91
N LYS A 128 2.80 1.33 -24.24
CA LYS A 128 3.16 2.53 -23.48
C LYS A 128 2.20 3.67 -23.79
N TYR A 129 1.75 4.35 -22.75
CA TYR A 129 0.94 5.55 -22.80
C TYR A 129 1.65 6.69 -22.10
N ARG A 130 1.59 7.89 -22.70
CA ARG A 130 1.89 9.15 -22.04
C ARG A 130 0.57 9.78 -21.59
N TYR A 131 0.47 10.19 -20.34
CA TYR A 131 -0.73 10.86 -19.83
C TYR A 131 -0.48 12.33 -19.53
N GLU A 132 -1.55 13.11 -19.59
CA GLU A 132 -1.58 14.53 -19.28
C GLU A 132 -2.86 14.87 -18.52
N LEU A 133 -2.73 15.28 -17.26
CA LEU A 133 -3.79 15.93 -16.51
C LEU A 133 -3.77 17.42 -16.85
N THR A 134 -4.88 17.95 -17.33
CA THR A 134 -4.98 19.32 -17.83
C THR A 134 -6.12 20.07 -17.17
N LEU A 135 -5.99 21.39 -17.09
CA LEU A 135 -7.09 22.28 -16.76
C LEU A 135 -7.91 22.58 -18.03
N PHE A 136 -9.20 22.24 -18.02
CA PHE A 136 -10.06 22.34 -19.20
C PHE A 136 -10.12 23.77 -19.76
N ARG A 137 -10.21 24.78 -18.89
CA ARG A 137 -10.39 26.18 -19.30
C ARG A 137 -9.12 26.83 -19.83
N SER A 138 -7.97 26.58 -19.20
CA SER A 138 -6.70 27.20 -19.59
C SER A 138 -5.90 26.35 -20.58
N GLY A 139 -6.20 25.05 -20.69
CA GLY A 139 -5.40 24.08 -21.44
C GLY A 139 -4.06 23.75 -20.78
N GLU A 140 -3.80 24.27 -19.57
CA GLU A 140 -2.53 24.10 -18.87
C GLU A 140 -2.31 22.64 -18.46
N ASN A 141 -1.11 22.12 -18.71
CA ASN A 141 -0.69 20.81 -18.21
C ASN A 141 -0.35 20.90 -16.72
N VAL A 142 -1.14 20.21 -15.89
CA VAL A 142 -0.99 20.22 -14.43
C VAL A 142 0.00 19.15 -13.97
N ARG A 143 -0.12 17.94 -14.54
CA ARG A 143 0.75 16.80 -14.29
C ARG A 143 0.82 15.96 -15.55
N ASN A 144 1.96 15.31 -15.78
CA ASN A 144 2.14 14.34 -16.86
C ASN A 144 3.06 13.21 -16.40
N GLY A 145 3.11 12.15 -17.18
CA GLY A 145 3.95 10.98 -16.93
C GLY A 145 3.65 9.89 -17.96
N SER A 146 4.02 8.65 -17.64
CA SER A 146 3.71 7.50 -18.51
C SER A 146 3.34 6.25 -17.72
N PHE A 147 2.70 5.30 -18.38
CA PHE A 147 2.47 3.94 -17.89
C PHE A 147 2.47 2.98 -19.09
N THR A 148 2.57 1.68 -18.84
CA THR A 148 2.45 0.65 -19.88
C THR A 148 1.30 -0.26 -19.52
N THR A 149 0.33 -0.45 -20.43
CA THR A 149 -0.72 -1.46 -20.23
C THR A 149 -0.13 -2.85 -20.42
N PRO A 150 -0.47 -3.84 -19.56
CA PRO A 150 -0.09 -5.22 -19.80
C PRO A 150 -0.77 -5.80 -21.04
N LYS A 151 -0.34 -6.98 -21.49
CA LYS A 151 -1.15 -7.81 -22.39
C LYS A 151 -2.49 -8.13 -21.76
N VAL A 152 -3.46 -8.44 -22.62
CA VAL A 152 -4.78 -8.93 -22.19
C VAL A 152 -4.61 -10.13 -21.25
N GLU A 153 -5.40 -10.15 -20.17
CA GLU A 153 -5.39 -11.22 -19.16
C GLU A 153 -5.46 -12.61 -19.82
N GLY A 154 -4.76 -13.58 -19.24
CA GLY A 154 -4.59 -14.92 -19.80
C GLY A 154 -3.50 -15.07 -20.87
N ASN A 155 -3.01 -13.97 -21.46
CA ASN A 155 -1.93 -14.04 -22.44
C ASN A 155 -0.55 -14.05 -21.78
N PRO A 156 0.38 -14.91 -22.26
CA PRO A 156 1.73 -14.98 -21.72
C PRO A 156 2.59 -13.78 -22.14
N PHE A 157 3.31 -13.22 -21.17
CA PHE A 157 4.39 -12.27 -21.39
C PHE A 157 5.22 -12.09 -20.12
N ASP A 158 6.45 -11.62 -20.33
CA ASP A 158 7.36 -11.28 -19.25
C ASP A 158 7.09 -9.87 -18.75
N TYR A 159 7.14 -9.68 -17.45
CA TYR A 159 7.05 -8.36 -16.85
C TYR A 159 7.72 -8.34 -15.48
N ARG A 160 7.95 -7.14 -14.96
CA ARG A 160 8.61 -6.94 -13.68
C ARG A 160 7.68 -6.27 -12.69
N VAL A 161 7.73 -6.73 -11.45
CA VAL A 161 7.10 -6.10 -10.29
C VAL A 161 8.19 -5.65 -9.33
N ALA A 162 8.20 -4.37 -8.98
CA ALA A 162 8.93 -3.92 -7.81
C ALA A 162 7.99 -3.97 -6.60
N PHE A 163 8.48 -4.36 -5.43
CA PHE A 163 7.63 -4.40 -4.25
C PHE A 163 8.38 -4.15 -2.95
N ALA A 164 7.72 -3.49 -2.01
CA ALA A 164 8.30 -3.11 -0.72
C ALA A 164 7.22 -2.79 0.31
N SER A 165 7.64 -2.45 1.53
CA SER A 165 6.77 -1.99 2.61
C SER A 165 7.52 -1.00 3.50
N CYS A 166 6.83 -0.46 4.50
CA CYS A 166 7.47 0.23 5.62
C CYS A 166 8.25 1.48 5.16
N ALA A 167 7.53 2.41 4.53
CA ALA A 167 7.95 3.78 4.24
C ALA A 167 7.47 4.75 5.32
N ASP A 168 8.13 5.89 5.42
CA ASP A 168 7.71 7.06 6.20
C ASP A 168 8.23 8.33 5.51
N GLU A 169 7.84 9.51 6.01
CA GLU A 169 8.18 10.81 5.42
C GLU A 169 9.68 11.09 5.38
N VAL A 170 10.46 10.37 6.19
CA VAL A 170 11.91 10.51 6.33
C VAL A 170 12.69 9.38 5.65
N SER A 171 12.00 8.50 4.93
CA SER A 171 12.63 7.46 4.12
C SER A 171 13.56 8.08 3.07
N ASP A 172 14.70 7.46 2.82
CA ASP A 172 15.70 7.93 1.86
C ASP A 172 15.08 7.98 0.44
N PRO A 173 14.86 9.17 -0.17
CA PRO A 173 14.21 9.27 -1.47
C PRO A 173 14.90 8.47 -2.58
N LYS A 174 16.22 8.23 -2.43
CA LYS A 174 17.01 7.43 -3.35
C LYS A 174 16.44 6.02 -3.57
N VAL A 175 15.74 5.44 -2.58
CA VAL A 175 15.13 4.11 -2.75
C VAL A 175 14.10 4.09 -3.88
N PHE A 176 13.30 5.15 -4.02
CA PHE A 176 12.32 5.26 -5.09
C PHE A 176 12.98 5.59 -6.44
N GLU A 177 14.07 6.34 -6.43
CA GLU A 177 14.88 6.58 -7.64
C GLU A 177 15.52 5.29 -8.17
N GLU A 178 16.00 4.40 -7.29
CA GLU A 178 16.50 3.09 -7.70
C GLU A 178 15.37 2.18 -8.19
N ILE A 179 14.22 2.15 -7.50
CA ILE A 179 13.04 1.40 -7.97
C ILE A 179 12.59 1.87 -9.36
N LYS A 180 12.61 3.18 -9.63
CA LYS A 180 12.27 3.72 -10.96
C LYS A 180 13.13 3.11 -12.07
N LYS A 181 14.43 2.87 -11.82
CA LYS A 181 15.37 2.29 -12.80
C LYS A 181 15.10 0.83 -13.10
N GLU A 182 14.37 0.13 -12.22
CA GLU A 182 13.99 -1.27 -12.46
C GLU A 182 12.99 -1.40 -13.62
N ASN A 183 12.34 -0.33 -14.07
CA ASN A 183 11.33 -0.38 -15.15
C ASN A 183 10.19 -1.38 -14.85
N ALA A 184 9.72 -1.38 -13.59
CA ALA A 184 8.61 -2.24 -13.18
C ALA A 184 7.30 -1.84 -13.87
N LEU A 185 6.48 -2.84 -14.22
CA LEU A 185 5.13 -2.62 -14.73
C LEU A 185 4.21 -2.07 -13.64
N VAL A 186 4.35 -2.58 -12.42
CA VAL A 186 3.63 -2.13 -11.23
C VAL A 186 4.54 -2.12 -10.00
N PHE A 187 4.24 -1.24 -9.06
CA PHE A 187 4.87 -1.21 -7.74
C PHE A 187 3.88 -1.71 -6.68
N LEU A 188 4.17 -2.87 -6.08
CA LEU A 188 3.36 -3.48 -5.03
C LEU A 188 3.84 -3.02 -3.65
N HIS A 189 3.05 -2.20 -2.97
CA HIS A 189 3.35 -1.71 -1.62
C HIS A 189 2.46 -2.42 -0.60
N THR A 190 3.07 -3.24 0.25
CA THR A 190 2.34 -4.13 1.20
C THR A 190 2.15 -3.50 2.58
N GLY A 191 1.79 -2.21 2.59
CA GLY A 191 1.42 -1.48 3.80
C GLY A 191 2.57 -0.79 4.51
N ASP A 192 2.20 -0.06 5.55
CA ASP A 192 3.03 0.87 6.31
C ASP A 192 3.61 1.99 5.43
N LEU A 193 2.73 2.82 4.86
CA LEU A 193 3.04 3.94 3.99
C LEU A 193 3.57 5.17 4.76
N HIS A 194 3.09 5.42 5.99
CA HIS A 194 3.35 6.70 6.69
C HIS A 194 3.56 6.66 8.22
N TYR A 195 3.29 5.55 8.94
CA TYR A 195 3.55 5.46 10.41
C TYR A 195 2.84 6.47 11.34
N HIS A 196 1.75 7.14 10.91
CA HIS A 196 0.99 8.07 11.77
C HIS A 196 0.34 7.42 12.99
N ASN A 197 0.07 6.11 12.98
CA ASN A 197 -0.46 5.38 14.14
C ASN A 197 -1.75 5.97 14.75
N LEU A 198 -2.68 6.40 13.90
CA LEU A 198 -3.83 7.18 14.33
C LEU A 198 -4.78 6.37 15.23
N ALA A 199 -5.06 6.91 16.42
CA ALA A 199 -5.84 6.25 17.47
C ALA A 199 -7.22 6.89 17.70
N ALA A 200 -7.77 7.59 16.72
CA ALA A 200 -9.05 8.29 16.83
C ALA A 200 -9.90 8.10 15.57
N ASN A 201 -11.23 8.02 15.75
CA ASN A 201 -12.19 8.06 14.66
C ASN A 201 -12.27 9.49 14.08
N ASN A 202 -11.29 9.85 13.25
CA ASN A 202 -11.21 11.16 12.63
C ASN A 202 -10.64 11.03 11.21
N VAL A 203 -11.51 11.00 10.20
CA VAL A 203 -11.06 10.80 8.81
C VAL A 203 -10.16 11.93 8.34
N ALA A 204 -10.34 13.17 8.81
CA ALA A 204 -9.44 14.27 8.44
C ALA A 204 -7.98 14.01 8.84
N ALA A 205 -7.74 13.32 9.96
CA ALA A 205 -6.39 12.93 10.36
C ALA A 205 -5.80 11.86 9.42
N PHE A 206 -6.62 10.89 8.98
CA PHE A 206 -6.19 9.89 8.00
C PHE A 206 -5.92 10.51 6.62
N ARG A 207 -6.77 11.44 6.15
CA ARG A 207 -6.54 12.21 4.92
C ARG A 207 -5.20 12.96 4.99
N ASN A 208 -4.96 13.65 6.10
CA ASN A 208 -3.68 14.33 6.34
C ASN A 208 -2.48 13.34 6.35
N GLY A 209 -2.66 12.11 6.83
CA GLY A 209 -1.64 11.07 6.74
C GLY A 209 -1.18 10.85 5.29
N TYR A 210 -2.11 10.63 4.37
CA TYR A 210 -1.82 10.51 2.94
C TYR A 210 -1.23 11.80 2.32
N ASP A 211 -1.81 12.95 2.62
CA ASP A 211 -1.30 14.22 2.09
C ASP A 211 0.14 14.51 2.56
N SER A 212 0.43 14.22 3.83
CA SER A 212 1.75 14.46 4.43
C SER A 212 2.84 13.57 3.85
N ILE A 213 2.56 12.27 3.63
CA ILE A 213 3.52 11.38 3.00
C ILE A 213 3.81 11.83 1.57
N PHE A 214 2.79 12.18 0.78
CA PHE A 214 2.99 12.64 -0.60
C PHE A 214 3.63 14.02 -0.71
N ALA A 215 3.50 14.87 0.30
CA ALA A 215 4.20 16.16 0.37
C ALA A 215 5.70 16.02 0.75
N SER A 216 6.08 14.92 1.42
CA SER A 216 7.45 14.66 1.86
C SER A 216 8.42 14.44 0.69
N PRO A 217 9.75 14.61 0.88
CA PRO A 217 10.74 14.24 -0.14
C PRO A 217 10.64 12.78 -0.58
N ALA A 218 10.38 11.87 0.38
CA ALA A 218 10.19 10.45 0.12
C ALA A 218 8.97 10.20 -0.78
N GLY A 219 7.82 10.81 -0.45
CA GLY A 219 6.59 10.68 -1.24
C GLY A 219 6.68 11.33 -2.61
N LYS A 220 7.37 12.45 -2.75
CA LYS A 220 7.62 13.07 -4.07
C LYS A 220 8.44 12.16 -4.97
N ALA A 221 9.51 11.54 -4.45
CA ALA A 221 10.30 10.56 -5.19
C ALA A 221 9.48 9.30 -5.51
N MET A 222 8.65 8.85 -4.57
CA MET A 222 7.71 7.73 -4.75
C MET A 222 6.72 7.99 -5.91
N LEU A 223 6.11 9.17 -5.96
CA LEU A 223 5.17 9.53 -7.04
C LEU A 223 5.88 9.77 -8.37
N ALA A 224 7.13 10.24 -8.34
CA ALA A 224 7.95 10.46 -9.52
C ALA A 224 8.49 9.17 -10.15
N MET A 225 8.18 7.98 -9.60
CA MET A 225 8.56 6.71 -10.24
C MET A 225 7.88 6.50 -11.60
N ASP A 226 6.73 7.13 -11.83
CA ASP A 226 5.88 6.89 -13.02
C ASP A 226 5.48 5.42 -13.19
N VAL A 227 5.23 4.73 -12.06
CA VAL A 227 4.82 3.31 -12.01
C VAL A 227 3.48 3.21 -11.27
N PRO A 228 2.46 2.54 -11.86
CA PRO A 228 1.18 2.32 -11.18
C PRO A 228 1.31 1.46 -9.92
N PHE A 229 0.57 1.84 -8.87
CA PHE A 229 0.64 1.18 -7.58
C PHE A 229 -0.40 0.07 -7.45
N VAL A 230 0.03 -0.98 -6.76
CA VAL A 230 -0.83 -1.99 -6.14
C VAL A 230 -0.63 -1.86 -4.64
N TYR A 231 -1.61 -1.30 -3.93
CA TYR A 231 -1.48 -1.00 -2.51
C TYR A 231 -2.45 -1.82 -1.66
N MET A 232 -1.96 -2.31 -0.53
CA MET A 232 -2.75 -2.84 0.58
C MET A 232 -2.14 -2.26 1.86
N TRP A 233 -2.96 -1.73 2.76
CA TRP A 233 -2.48 -1.17 4.03
C TRP A 233 -1.84 -2.23 4.94
N ASP A 234 -1.15 -1.78 5.98
CA ASP A 234 -0.93 -2.58 7.18
C ASP A 234 -1.28 -1.76 8.46
N ASP A 235 -0.81 -2.16 9.65
CA ASP A 235 -1.27 -1.56 10.91
C ASP A 235 -1.05 -0.06 10.97
N HIS A 236 0.09 0.42 10.47
CA HIS A 236 0.48 1.82 10.62
C HIS A 236 -0.29 2.80 9.73
N ASP A 237 -1.04 2.29 8.75
CA ASP A 237 -1.99 3.04 7.92
C ASP A 237 -3.41 2.91 8.43
N PHE A 238 -3.73 1.74 8.99
CA PHE A 238 -5.06 1.41 9.47
C PHE A 238 -5.35 1.98 10.88
N GLY A 239 -4.36 2.05 11.75
CA GLY A 239 -4.53 2.52 13.12
C GLY A 239 -3.23 2.47 13.95
N PRO A 240 -3.30 2.23 15.28
CA PRO A 240 -2.11 2.06 16.10
C PRO A 240 -1.30 0.79 15.74
N ASP A 241 -0.05 0.72 16.21
CA ASP A 241 0.80 -0.48 16.06
C ASP A 241 0.08 -1.76 16.52
N ASN A 242 0.13 -2.80 15.69
CA ASN A 242 -0.59 -4.07 15.86
C ASN A 242 -2.12 -3.96 15.93
N SER A 243 -2.69 -2.90 15.37
CA SER A 243 -4.13 -2.69 15.27
C SER A 243 -4.89 -3.83 14.59
N ASP A 244 -6.18 -3.90 14.94
CA ASP A 244 -7.12 -4.94 14.58
C ASP A 244 -8.56 -4.36 14.54
N SER A 245 -9.60 -5.19 14.42
CA SER A 245 -11.00 -4.76 14.28
C SER A 245 -11.52 -3.81 15.37
N ILE A 246 -10.89 -3.72 16.55
CA ILE A 246 -11.31 -2.78 17.61
C ILE A 246 -10.58 -1.43 17.54
N ALA A 247 -9.74 -1.19 16.54
CA ALA A 247 -9.02 0.07 16.40
C ALA A 247 -9.99 1.27 16.38
N PRO A 248 -9.77 2.31 17.21
CA PRO A 248 -10.69 3.45 17.28
C PRO A 248 -10.88 4.16 15.93
N GLY A 249 -9.83 4.20 15.11
CA GLY A 249 -9.84 4.83 13.80
C GLY A 249 -10.35 3.96 12.65
N ARG A 250 -10.85 2.74 12.92
CA ARG A 250 -11.18 1.75 11.88
C ARG A 250 -12.03 2.30 10.74
N ASN A 251 -13.19 2.88 11.03
CA ASN A 251 -14.11 3.32 9.98
C ASN A 251 -13.55 4.52 9.19
N ALA A 252 -12.88 5.44 9.90
CA ALA A 252 -12.15 6.55 9.29
C ALA A 252 -11.01 6.07 8.36
N SER A 253 -10.28 5.02 8.74
CA SER A 253 -9.21 4.45 7.91
C SER A 253 -9.75 3.81 6.63
N VAL A 254 -10.87 3.07 6.72
CA VAL A 254 -11.55 2.47 5.56
C VAL A 254 -12.03 3.56 4.61
N GLN A 255 -12.64 4.62 5.15
CA GLN A 255 -13.05 5.77 4.36
C GLN A 255 -11.87 6.40 3.62
N ALA A 256 -10.79 6.74 4.34
CA ALA A 256 -9.63 7.39 3.74
C ALA A 256 -8.94 6.51 2.68
N TYR A 257 -8.86 5.19 2.88
CA TYR A 257 -8.35 4.27 1.87
C TYR A 257 -9.18 4.31 0.58
N ARG A 258 -10.50 4.26 0.68
CA ARG A 258 -11.40 4.36 -0.48
C ARG A 258 -11.31 5.72 -1.17
N GLU A 259 -11.06 6.78 -0.42
CA GLU A 259 -10.89 8.14 -0.96
C GLU A 259 -9.53 8.29 -1.68
N PHE A 260 -8.42 7.84 -1.10
CA PHE A 260 -7.07 8.16 -1.58
C PHE A 260 -6.45 7.08 -2.48
N VAL A 261 -6.72 5.80 -2.24
CA VAL A 261 -6.02 4.71 -2.93
C VAL A 261 -6.65 4.40 -4.29
N PRO A 262 -5.90 4.43 -5.41
CA PRO A 262 -6.37 3.91 -6.69
C PRO A 262 -6.39 2.38 -6.65
N HIS A 263 -7.49 1.81 -6.16
CA HIS A 263 -7.65 0.37 -5.93
C HIS A 263 -8.47 -0.31 -7.05
N TYR A 264 -8.24 -1.62 -7.24
CA TYR A 264 -9.12 -2.49 -8.01
C TYR A 264 -10.48 -2.63 -7.29
N PRO A 265 -11.53 -3.21 -7.92
CA PRO A 265 -12.81 -3.39 -7.24
C PRO A 265 -12.67 -4.07 -5.88
N LEU A 266 -13.20 -3.42 -4.84
CA LEU A 266 -13.18 -3.94 -3.47
C LEU A 266 -14.30 -4.96 -3.31
N ILE A 267 -13.94 -6.23 -3.17
CA ILE A 267 -14.91 -7.33 -3.15
C ILE A 267 -15.71 -7.36 -1.83
N GLY A 268 -15.18 -6.71 -0.78
CA GLY A 268 -15.91 -6.49 0.45
C GLY A 268 -17.17 -5.62 0.29
N GLY A 269 -17.36 -4.91 -0.82
CA GLY A 269 -18.53 -4.06 -1.08
C GLY A 269 -18.33 -2.59 -0.68
N SER A 270 -19.42 -1.82 -0.66
CA SER A 270 -19.43 -0.37 -0.43
C SER A 270 -19.34 0.04 1.04
N SER A 271 -19.87 -0.77 1.96
CA SER A 271 -19.93 -0.45 3.40
C SER A 271 -18.54 -0.26 4.01
N ARG A 272 -18.37 0.80 4.80
CA ARG A 272 -17.15 1.10 5.57
C ARG A 272 -16.88 0.13 6.72
N THR A 273 -17.83 -0.76 7.04
CA THR A 273 -17.59 -1.85 7.99
C THR A 273 -17.09 -3.13 7.34
N ASN A 274 -16.96 -3.18 6.01
CA ASN A 274 -16.37 -4.32 5.32
C ASN A 274 -14.86 -4.14 5.12
N THR A 275 -14.19 -5.26 4.91
CA THR A 275 -12.76 -5.36 4.56
C THR A 275 -12.47 -4.82 3.16
N VAL A 276 -11.27 -4.29 2.92
CA VAL A 276 -10.86 -3.71 1.61
C VAL A 276 -10.08 -4.67 0.71
N HIS A 277 -10.35 -5.98 0.79
CA HIS A 277 -9.68 -6.96 -0.07
C HIS A 277 -10.10 -6.83 -1.54
N GLN A 278 -9.16 -7.20 -2.42
CA GLN A 278 -9.25 -7.04 -3.86
C GLN A 278 -8.46 -8.14 -4.56
N ALA A 279 -8.76 -8.40 -5.83
CA ALA A 279 -7.99 -9.31 -6.65
C ALA A 279 -8.06 -8.90 -8.12
N PHE A 280 -6.98 -9.14 -8.86
CA PHE A 280 -6.83 -8.77 -10.27
C PHE A 280 -5.84 -9.71 -10.96
N THR A 281 -5.76 -9.64 -12.28
CA THR A 281 -4.90 -10.52 -13.09
C THR A 281 -3.99 -9.68 -13.96
N ILE A 282 -2.72 -10.06 -14.06
CA ILE A 282 -1.77 -9.55 -15.07
C ILE A 282 -1.19 -10.77 -15.79
N GLY A 283 -1.35 -10.83 -17.11
CA GLY A 283 -0.98 -12.02 -17.88
C GLY A 283 -1.68 -13.26 -17.32
N ARG A 284 -0.90 -14.28 -16.95
CA ARG A 284 -1.40 -15.53 -16.34
C ARG A 284 -1.22 -15.58 -14.83
N VAL A 285 -1.00 -14.45 -14.17
CA VAL A 285 -0.78 -14.35 -12.72
C VAL A 285 -1.98 -13.71 -12.04
N ARG A 286 -2.57 -14.43 -11.09
CA ARG A 286 -3.64 -13.91 -10.23
C ARG A 286 -3.05 -13.29 -8.98
N TYR A 287 -3.29 -12.01 -8.78
CA TYR A 287 -2.94 -11.30 -7.54
C TYR A 287 -4.16 -11.27 -6.61
N ILE A 288 -4.00 -11.74 -5.38
CA ILE A 288 -5.04 -11.74 -4.35
C ILE A 288 -4.54 -10.95 -3.15
N LEU A 289 -5.16 -9.80 -2.87
CA LEU A 289 -4.78 -8.91 -1.79
C LEU A 289 -5.79 -9.03 -0.66
N THR A 290 -5.35 -9.56 0.49
CA THR A 290 -6.18 -9.70 1.68
C THR A 290 -5.95 -8.56 2.67
N ASP A 291 -7.03 -8.04 3.23
CA ASP A 291 -6.98 -7.10 4.36
C ASP A 291 -6.80 -7.89 5.67
N LEU A 292 -5.69 -7.65 6.37
CA LEU A 292 -5.32 -8.39 7.57
C LEU A 292 -5.59 -7.61 8.87
N ARG A 293 -6.30 -6.48 8.79
CA ARG A 293 -6.49 -5.56 9.92
C ARG A 293 -7.97 -5.37 10.26
N SER A 294 -8.80 -5.00 9.30
CA SER A 294 -10.13 -4.46 9.61
C SER A 294 -11.12 -5.48 10.19
N ALA A 295 -10.91 -6.78 9.95
CA ALA A 295 -11.72 -7.87 10.51
C ALA A 295 -10.96 -8.74 11.54
N ARG A 296 -9.71 -8.37 11.84
CA ARG A 296 -8.85 -9.14 12.72
C ARG A 296 -9.33 -9.06 14.17
N THR A 297 -9.38 -10.18 14.87
CA THR A 297 -9.62 -10.25 16.31
C THR A 297 -8.38 -9.78 17.08
N PRO A 298 -8.51 -9.14 18.25
CA PRO A 298 -7.36 -8.74 19.06
C PRO A 298 -6.36 -9.85 19.34
N ASN A 299 -5.07 -9.51 19.31
CA ASN A 299 -3.99 -10.47 19.58
C ASN A 299 -4.11 -11.11 20.97
N THR A 300 -4.61 -10.35 21.95
CA THR A 300 -4.84 -10.77 23.33
C THR A 300 -6.06 -11.65 23.52
N ALA A 301 -6.93 -11.78 22.51
CA ALA A 301 -8.09 -12.66 22.59
C ALA A 301 -7.65 -14.13 22.75
N PRO A 302 -8.42 -14.96 23.47
CA PRO A 302 -8.14 -16.38 23.64
C PRO A 302 -7.91 -17.08 22.30
N ALA A 303 -6.97 -18.03 22.28
CA ALA A 303 -6.68 -18.85 21.11
C ALA A 303 -7.81 -19.87 20.87
N THR A 304 -8.89 -19.44 20.25
CA THR A 304 -10.05 -20.26 19.87
C THR A 304 -10.16 -20.35 18.35
N PRO A 305 -10.87 -21.37 17.80
CA PRO A 305 -11.15 -21.46 16.37
C PRO A 305 -11.91 -20.27 15.77
N THR A 306 -12.57 -19.46 16.61
CA THR A 306 -13.28 -18.24 16.20
C THR A 306 -12.38 -17.02 16.07
N LYS A 307 -11.18 -17.03 16.66
CA LYS A 307 -10.19 -15.96 16.54
C LYS A 307 -9.65 -15.93 15.10
N THR A 308 -9.71 -14.77 14.46
CA THR A 308 -9.50 -14.64 13.01
C THR A 308 -8.71 -13.39 12.65
N VAL A 309 -7.90 -13.46 11.61
CA VAL A 309 -7.27 -12.35 10.89
C VAL A 309 -8.18 -11.87 9.76
N LEU A 310 -8.67 -12.79 8.92
CA LEU A 310 -9.42 -12.42 7.70
C LEU A 310 -10.88 -12.07 7.99
N GLY A 311 -11.45 -12.52 9.11
CA GLY A 311 -12.88 -12.46 9.35
C GLY A 311 -13.66 -13.47 8.50
N LYS A 312 -14.92 -13.71 8.87
CA LYS A 312 -15.77 -14.74 8.24
C LYS A 312 -15.99 -14.50 6.73
N LYS A 313 -16.36 -13.27 6.35
CA LYS A 313 -16.73 -12.93 4.96
C LYS A 313 -15.54 -13.04 4.00
N GLN A 314 -14.44 -12.35 4.31
CA GLN A 314 -13.25 -12.38 3.46
C GLN A 314 -12.57 -13.76 3.49
N LYS A 315 -12.57 -14.50 4.61
CA LYS A 315 -12.05 -15.89 4.60
C LYS A 315 -12.82 -16.79 3.64
N ALA A 316 -14.16 -16.71 3.64
CA ALA A 316 -14.98 -17.48 2.71
C ALA A 316 -14.70 -17.08 1.26
N TRP A 317 -14.65 -15.78 0.97
CA TRP A 317 -14.27 -15.27 -0.34
C TRP A 317 -12.87 -15.75 -0.78
N PHE A 318 -11.87 -15.61 0.09
CA PHE A 318 -10.48 -15.98 -0.20
C PHE A 318 -10.35 -17.46 -0.58
N LYS A 319 -11.01 -18.35 0.17
CA LYS A 319 -11.08 -19.78 -0.15
C LYS A 319 -11.72 -20.04 -1.52
N SER A 320 -12.84 -19.40 -1.81
CA SER A 320 -13.50 -19.52 -3.12
C SER A 320 -12.65 -18.95 -4.25
N GLU A 321 -11.95 -17.85 -4.01
CA GLU A 321 -11.09 -17.20 -4.99
C GLU A 321 -9.84 -18.03 -5.31
N LEU A 322 -9.25 -18.71 -4.32
CA LEU A 322 -8.19 -19.67 -4.55
C LEU A 322 -8.66 -20.84 -5.42
N VAL A 323 -9.84 -21.41 -5.14
CA VAL A 323 -10.42 -22.49 -5.97
C VAL A 323 -10.64 -21.98 -7.40
N ARG A 324 -11.25 -20.81 -7.55
CA ARG A 324 -11.52 -20.20 -8.86
C ARG A 324 -10.23 -19.99 -9.63
N ALA A 325 -9.24 -19.34 -9.04
CA ALA A 325 -7.98 -19.00 -9.69
C ALA A 325 -7.15 -20.24 -10.07
N THR A 326 -7.12 -21.27 -9.22
CA THR A 326 -6.32 -22.48 -9.48
C THR A 326 -7.01 -23.47 -10.42
N SER A 327 -8.32 -23.29 -10.67
CA SER A 327 -9.08 -24.07 -11.66
C SER A 327 -9.22 -23.37 -13.01
N ASP A 328 -8.81 -22.11 -13.09
CA ASP A 328 -8.87 -21.29 -14.30
C ASP A 328 -7.74 -21.70 -15.27
N PRO A 329 -8.04 -22.14 -16.51
CA PRO A 329 -7.01 -22.59 -17.45
C PRO A 329 -6.05 -21.48 -17.88
N ASP A 330 -6.44 -20.21 -17.72
CA ASP A 330 -5.66 -19.04 -18.11
C ASP A 330 -4.71 -18.56 -16.99
N ILE A 331 -4.82 -19.12 -15.78
CA ILE A 331 -3.97 -18.80 -14.64
C ILE A 331 -2.92 -19.88 -14.42
N ARG A 332 -1.68 -19.46 -14.19
CA ARG A 332 -0.52 -20.34 -13.95
C ARG A 332 0.24 -20.05 -12.67
N LEU A 333 -0.09 -18.95 -12.00
CA LEU A 333 0.49 -18.58 -10.72
C LEU A 333 -0.51 -17.75 -9.93
N VAL A 334 -0.57 -17.99 -8.62
CA VAL A 334 -1.26 -17.12 -7.66
C VAL A 334 -0.23 -16.42 -6.79
N ILE A 335 -0.32 -15.09 -6.73
CA ILE A 335 0.42 -14.28 -5.76
C ILE A 335 -0.56 -13.80 -4.69
N TRP A 336 -0.43 -14.35 -3.49
CA TRP A 336 -1.17 -13.93 -2.32
C TRP A 336 -0.41 -12.83 -1.57
N VAL A 337 -0.92 -11.61 -1.65
CA VAL A 337 -0.41 -10.47 -0.89
C VAL A 337 -0.99 -10.53 0.53
N ASN A 338 -0.15 -10.95 1.46
CA ASN A 338 -0.42 -11.13 2.87
C ASN A 338 0.55 -10.24 3.64
N THR A 339 0.14 -9.03 4.01
CA THR A 339 1.02 -7.93 4.47
C THR A 339 1.86 -8.25 5.70
N MET A 340 1.51 -9.26 6.50
CA MET A 340 2.26 -9.68 7.68
C MET A 340 3.02 -10.99 7.47
N PRO A 341 4.14 -11.24 8.17
CA PRO A 341 4.87 -12.52 8.11
C PRO A 341 3.96 -13.74 8.31
N TRP A 342 3.86 -14.57 7.26
CA TRP A 342 3.13 -15.84 7.30
C TRP A 342 3.79 -16.85 8.25
N LEU A 343 5.12 -16.91 8.20
CA LEU A 343 5.93 -17.82 8.97
C LEU A 343 6.34 -17.20 10.31
N ASP A 344 5.39 -16.98 11.22
CA ASP A 344 5.67 -16.49 12.58
C ASP A 344 4.93 -17.34 13.62
N ASP A 345 5.64 -17.75 14.67
CA ASP A 345 5.22 -18.67 15.73
C ASP A 345 4.90 -17.95 17.05
N GLU A 346 5.11 -16.64 17.12
CA GLU A 346 5.04 -15.86 18.37
C GLU A 346 4.31 -14.52 18.21
N ARG A 347 4.24 -14.00 16.99
CA ARG A 347 3.64 -12.70 16.61
C ARG A 347 2.85 -12.87 15.32
N LYS A 348 2.08 -11.83 14.96
CA LYS A 348 1.39 -11.76 13.65
C LYS A 348 0.54 -13.04 13.45
N TRP A 349 0.77 -13.85 12.42
CA TRP A 349 0.03 -15.11 12.21
C TRP A 349 0.18 -16.13 13.35
N GLY A 350 1.26 -16.08 14.14
CA GLY A 350 1.47 -16.93 15.32
C GLY A 350 0.41 -16.76 16.42
N HIS A 351 -0.33 -15.63 16.44
CA HIS A 351 -1.48 -15.46 17.32
C HIS A 351 -2.77 -16.14 16.83
N PHE A 352 -2.78 -16.63 15.59
CA PHE A 352 -3.96 -17.11 14.85
C PHE A 352 -3.75 -18.52 14.27
N GLY A 353 -3.04 -19.38 15.02
CA GLY A 353 -2.68 -20.73 14.57
C GLY A 353 -3.86 -21.59 14.08
N HIS A 354 -5.04 -21.45 14.69
CA HIS A 354 -6.25 -22.16 14.22
C HIS A 354 -6.65 -21.75 12.80
N GLU A 355 -6.68 -20.45 12.50
CA GLU A 355 -7.06 -19.99 11.16
C GLU A 355 -5.96 -20.26 10.14
N GLN A 356 -4.67 -20.11 10.52
CA GLN A 356 -3.57 -20.51 9.66
C GLN A 356 -3.68 -21.99 9.28
N GLN A 357 -3.90 -22.88 10.26
CA GLN A 357 -4.07 -24.30 10.01
C GLN A 357 -5.33 -24.60 9.18
N GLU A 358 -6.42 -23.87 9.40
CA GLU A 358 -7.64 -23.98 8.59
C GLU A 358 -7.37 -23.66 7.11
N LEU A 359 -6.62 -22.59 6.82
CA LEU A 359 -6.25 -22.21 5.45
C LEU A 359 -5.29 -23.24 4.83
N VAL A 360 -4.28 -23.68 5.58
CA VAL A 360 -3.34 -24.74 5.15
C VAL A 360 -4.09 -26.04 4.81
N ASN A 361 -4.99 -26.47 5.69
CA ASN A 361 -5.79 -27.67 5.48
C ASN A 361 -6.71 -27.52 4.27
N PHE A 362 -7.29 -26.33 4.05
CA PHE A 362 -8.12 -26.06 2.89
C PHE A 362 -7.32 -26.13 1.58
N ILE A 363 -6.14 -25.50 1.53
CA ILE A 363 -5.25 -25.53 0.35
C ILE A 363 -4.82 -26.97 0.04
N LYS A 364 -4.38 -27.72 1.06
CA LYS A 364 -3.95 -29.12 0.88
C LYS A 364 -5.10 -30.04 0.50
N GLY A 365 -6.25 -29.92 1.19
CA GLY A 365 -7.42 -30.77 0.97
C GLY A 365 -8.06 -30.60 -0.40
N ASN A 366 -7.92 -29.43 -1.04
CA ASN A 366 -8.39 -29.18 -2.40
C ASN A 366 -7.28 -29.25 -3.46
N GLY A 367 -6.03 -29.55 -3.07
CA GLY A 367 -4.90 -29.63 -4.00
C GLY A 367 -4.55 -28.31 -4.70
N LEU A 368 -4.84 -27.15 -4.09
CA LEU A 368 -4.78 -25.85 -4.76
C LEU A 368 -3.35 -25.42 -5.14
N ASN A 369 -2.34 -25.87 -4.40
CA ASN A 369 -0.93 -25.58 -4.67
C ASN A 369 -0.21 -26.71 -5.44
N LYS A 370 -0.95 -27.58 -6.15
CA LYS A 370 -0.38 -28.74 -6.84
C LYS A 370 0.11 -28.41 -8.25
N TRP A 371 -0.68 -27.65 -9.00
CA TRP A 371 -0.44 -27.36 -10.42
C TRP A 371 -0.27 -25.88 -10.71
N VAL A 372 -0.99 -25.04 -9.96
CA VAL A 372 -0.86 -23.58 -9.97
C VAL A 372 -0.18 -23.21 -8.65
N PRO A 373 1.10 -22.79 -8.66
CA PRO A 373 1.78 -22.41 -7.43
C PRO A 373 1.09 -21.22 -6.76
N ILE A 374 1.11 -21.22 -5.43
CA ILE A 374 0.67 -20.12 -4.59
C ILE A 374 1.90 -19.57 -3.86
N VAL A 375 2.28 -18.34 -4.21
CA VAL A 375 3.40 -17.61 -3.62
C VAL A 375 2.87 -16.50 -2.73
N ILE A 376 3.39 -16.41 -1.52
CA ILE A 376 3.03 -15.38 -0.55
C ILE A 376 4.02 -14.22 -0.65
N VAL A 377 3.50 -12.99 -0.71
CA VAL A 377 4.29 -11.76 -0.58
C VAL A 377 3.91 -11.06 0.72
N SER A 378 4.89 -10.75 1.58
CA SER A 378 4.67 -10.21 2.92
C SER A 378 5.57 -9.03 3.29
N GLY A 379 5.04 -8.04 4.00
CA GLY A 379 5.79 -6.90 4.54
C GLY A 379 6.03 -7.00 6.05
N ASP A 380 5.95 -5.86 6.75
CA ASP A 380 5.98 -5.66 8.21
C ASP A 380 7.27 -6.10 8.93
N ALA A 381 8.01 -7.07 8.42
CA ALA A 381 9.17 -7.65 9.10
C ALA A 381 10.35 -6.69 9.23
N HIS A 382 10.46 -5.70 8.33
CA HIS A 382 11.62 -4.83 8.09
C HIS A 382 12.88 -5.60 7.69
N MET A 383 12.72 -6.58 6.81
CA MET A 383 13.79 -7.38 6.24
C MET A 383 13.42 -7.89 4.86
N LEU A 384 14.43 -8.24 4.07
CA LEU A 384 14.29 -9.19 2.97
C LEU A 384 14.50 -10.61 3.51
N ALA A 385 13.71 -11.56 3.03
CA ALA A 385 13.85 -12.98 3.35
C ALA A 385 13.09 -13.81 2.33
N VAL A 386 13.52 -15.05 2.13
CA VAL A 386 12.80 -16.04 1.32
C VAL A 386 12.72 -17.36 2.08
N ASP A 387 11.52 -17.92 2.12
CA ASP A 387 11.32 -19.36 2.33
C ASP A 387 10.78 -19.97 1.04
N ASP A 388 11.50 -20.92 0.48
CA ASP A 388 11.11 -21.70 -0.71
C ASP A 388 9.88 -22.60 -0.49
N GLY A 389 9.38 -22.71 0.74
CA GLY A 389 8.26 -23.58 1.13
C GLY A 389 8.70 -24.79 1.94
N SER A 390 10.00 -24.95 2.23
CA SER A 390 10.49 -26.05 3.07
C SER A 390 10.10 -25.91 4.54
N HIS A 391 9.85 -24.68 5.02
CA HIS A 391 9.49 -24.43 6.43
C HIS A 391 8.09 -23.84 6.59
N SER A 392 7.57 -23.17 5.57
CA SER A 392 6.30 -22.46 5.67
C SER A 392 5.09 -23.38 5.87
N PRO A 393 4.10 -22.98 6.71
CA PRO A 393 2.81 -23.65 6.77
C PRO A 393 2.17 -23.72 5.39
N GLY A 394 1.80 -24.93 4.97
CA GLY A 394 1.19 -25.15 3.66
C GLY A 394 2.18 -25.47 2.53
N ASN A 395 3.49 -25.47 2.79
CA ASN A 395 4.52 -25.65 1.78
C ASN A 395 4.41 -24.57 0.68
N LEU A 396 4.22 -23.32 1.11
CA LEU A 396 4.00 -22.16 0.26
C LEU A 396 5.27 -21.32 0.21
N THR A 397 5.75 -20.96 -0.98
CA THR A 397 6.87 -20.02 -1.08
C THR A 397 6.48 -18.68 -0.45
N VAL A 398 7.36 -18.10 0.38
CA VAL A 398 7.17 -16.80 1.04
C VAL A 398 8.30 -15.86 0.64
N LEU A 399 7.94 -14.71 0.07
CA LEU A 399 8.84 -13.63 -0.30
C LEU A 399 8.57 -12.40 0.57
N HIS A 400 9.57 -11.95 1.33
CA HIS A 400 9.44 -10.75 2.13
C HIS A 400 9.78 -9.48 1.35
N ALA A 401 8.85 -8.53 1.41
CA ALA A 401 9.00 -7.15 1.04
C ALA A 401 9.87 -6.45 2.09
N ALA A 402 10.91 -5.80 1.61
CA ALA A 402 11.88 -5.08 2.42
C ALA A 402 11.29 -3.87 3.16
N ALA A 403 12.07 -3.28 4.07
CA ALA A 403 11.77 -1.95 4.61
C ALA A 403 12.40 -0.85 3.75
N LEU A 404 11.53 0.02 3.20
CA LEU A 404 11.94 1.22 2.46
C LEU A 404 12.74 2.16 3.37
N GLY A 405 12.20 2.51 4.54
CA GLY A 405 12.85 3.45 5.47
C GLY A 405 13.07 2.92 6.88
N ARG A 406 12.38 1.85 7.28
CA ARG A 406 12.37 1.45 8.69
C ARG A 406 13.64 0.74 9.15
N PRO A 407 14.04 0.94 10.42
CA PRO A 407 15.15 0.21 11.01
C PRO A 407 14.89 -1.30 11.00
N GLY A 408 15.94 -2.05 10.71
CA GLY A 408 15.89 -3.51 10.59
C GLY A 408 15.27 -4.22 11.80
N SER A 409 14.44 -5.20 11.48
CA SER A 409 13.82 -6.15 12.40
C SER A 409 13.75 -7.51 11.72
N ILE A 410 13.73 -8.59 12.50
CA ILE A 410 13.48 -9.94 11.99
C ILE A 410 12.23 -10.46 12.68
N LYS A 411 11.30 -11.00 11.89
CA LYS A 411 10.04 -11.59 12.35
C LYS A 411 9.90 -12.98 11.77
N GLY A 412 9.43 -13.92 12.58
CA GLY A 412 9.27 -15.29 12.09
C GLY A 412 10.54 -16.05 11.72
N GLY A 413 10.39 -16.97 10.76
CA GLY A 413 11.38 -17.95 10.30
C GLY A 413 11.08 -19.36 10.82
N PRO A 414 11.86 -20.39 10.40
CA PRO A 414 13.09 -20.31 9.60
C PRO A 414 12.91 -19.82 8.16
N TYR A 415 13.92 -19.18 7.57
CA TYR A 415 13.91 -18.78 6.16
C TYR A 415 15.03 -19.53 5.43
N SER A 416 14.70 -20.36 4.44
CA SER A 416 15.68 -21.18 3.72
C SER A 416 16.80 -20.35 3.06
N HIS A 417 16.53 -19.10 2.72
CA HIS A 417 17.49 -18.25 2.00
C HIS A 417 18.05 -17.09 2.84
N GLY A 418 17.89 -17.17 4.16
CA GLY A 418 18.37 -16.15 5.10
C GLY A 418 17.39 -15.01 5.34
N ALA A 419 17.80 -14.08 6.22
CA ALA A 419 17.03 -12.90 6.59
C ALA A 419 17.95 -11.68 6.71
N PHE A 420 17.61 -10.60 6.00
CA PHE A 420 18.44 -9.43 5.81
C PHE A 420 17.70 -8.17 6.30
N PRO A 421 17.77 -7.84 7.60
CA PRO A 421 17.07 -6.69 8.14
C PRO A 421 17.78 -5.38 7.78
N GLY A 422 17.01 -4.34 7.44
CA GLY A 422 17.57 -3.01 7.24
C GLY A 422 16.68 -2.07 6.43
N PRO A 423 16.96 -0.75 6.48
CA PRO A 423 16.30 0.25 5.65
C PRO A 423 16.95 0.33 4.25
N GLY A 424 16.36 1.14 3.37
CA GLY A 424 16.87 1.38 2.02
C GLY A 424 16.84 0.12 1.17
N GLN A 425 15.89 -0.76 1.45
CA GLN A 425 15.72 -2.01 0.74
C GLN A 425 14.39 -2.02 -0.02
N TYR A 426 14.35 -2.78 -1.10
CA TYR A 426 13.15 -3.12 -1.86
C TYR A 426 13.37 -4.47 -2.52
N ALA A 427 12.33 -5.06 -3.10
CA ALA A 427 12.43 -6.29 -3.87
C ALA A 427 12.01 -6.07 -5.31
N VAL A 428 12.57 -6.88 -6.20
CA VAL A 428 12.23 -6.98 -7.60
C VAL A 428 11.84 -8.42 -7.89
N MET A 429 10.76 -8.61 -8.61
CA MET A 429 10.26 -9.90 -9.04
C MET A 429 10.09 -9.85 -10.56
N ASP A 430 10.99 -10.51 -11.27
CA ASP A 430 10.86 -10.78 -12.69
C ASP A 430 9.90 -11.95 -12.87
N VAL A 431 8.76 -11.69 -13.49
CA VAL A 431 7.79 -12.70 -13.90
C VAL A 431 8.14 -13.09 -15.32
N THR A 432 8.52 -14.35 -15.51
CA THR A 432 8.78 -14.92 -16.83
C THR A 432 7.74 -15.96 -17.15
N ASP A 433 7.19 -15.91 -18.36
CA ASP A 433 6.12 -16.78 -18.79
C ASP A 433 6.57 -17.59 -20.01
N GLU A 434 6.72 -18.91 -19.83
CA GLU A 434 7.17 -19.83 -20.89
C GLU A 434 6.18 -19.95 -22.05
N GLY A 435 4.96 -19.44 -21.90
CA GLY A 435 3.90 -19.48 -22.90
C GLY A 435 3.31 -20.88 -23.10
N GLY A 436 2.38 -20.98 -24.06
CA GLY A 436 1.69 -22.24 -24.36
C GLY A 436 0.75 -22.73 -23.23
N LYS A 437 0.03 -23.80 -23.51
CA LYS A 437 -1.01 -24.33 -22.62
C LYS A 437 -0.45 -24.91 -21.32
N ASP A 438 0.78 -25.42 -21.33
CA ASP A 438 1.38 -26.10 -20.17
C ASP A 438 2.66 -25.41 -19.67
N GLY A 439 3.06 -24.28 -20.28
CA GLY A 439 4.24 -23.55 -19.83
C GLY A 439 4.02 -22.91 -18.47
N ARG A 440 5.10 -22.89 -17.69
CA ARG A 440 5.11 -22.36 -16.33
C ARG A 440 5.18 -20.84 -16.34
N VAL A 441 4.76 -20.25 -15.23
CA VAL A 441 5.13 -18.88 -14.87
C VAL A 441 6.14 -18.96 -13.73
N CYS A 442 7.28 -18.33 -13.94
CA CYS A 442 8.44 -18.39 -13.07
C CYS A 442 8.73 -17.02 -12.47
N LEU A 443 9.08 -17.01 -11.19
CA LEU A 443 9.48 -15.81 -10.48
C LEU A 443 10.98 -15.86 -10.20
N TYR A 444 11.68 -14.83 -10.64
CA TYR A 444 13.03 -14.54 -10.18
C TYR A 444 12.98 -13.32 -9.25
N TYR A 445 13.13 -13.60 -7.96
CA TYR A 445 13.12 -12.62 -6.89
C TYR A 445 14.54 -12.15 -6.60
N ARG A 446 14.69 -10.83 -6.48
CA ARG A 446 15.93 -10.15 -6.06
C ARG A 446 15.60 -9.16 -4.95
N GLY A 447 16.19 -9.34 -3.78
CA GLY A 447 16.14 -8.39 -2.69
C GLY A 447 17.30 -7.39 -2.79
N MET A 448 16.98 -6.11 -2.95
CA MET A 448 17.91 -5.03 -3.25
C MET A 448 18.14 -4.15 -2.03
N ASN A 449 19.32 -3.53 -1.97
CA ASN A 449 19.63 -2.41 -1.09
C ASN A 449 20.33 -1.30 -1.89
N ILE A 450 19.95 -0.04 -1.64
CA ILE A 450 20.43 1.13 -2.39
C ILE A 450 21.94 1.42 -2.28
N TYR A 451 22.65 0.75 -1.37
CA TYR A 451 24.09 0.88 -1.18
C TYR A 451 24.83 -0.44 -1.40
N LYS A 452 24.23 -1.56 -1.00
CA LYS A 452 24.88 -2.88 -1.05
C LYS A 452 24.56 -3.67 -2.32
N GLY A 453 23.64 -3.19 -3.16
CA GLY A 453 23.16 -3.92 -4.32
C GLY A 453 22.28 -5.10 -3.92
N ILE A 454 22.42 -6.23 -4.61
CA ILE A 454 21.66 -7.45 -4.36
C ILE A 454 22.10 -8.06 -3.01
N LEU A 455 21.13 -8.35 -2.15
CA LEU A 455 21.33 -9.00 -0.84
C LEU A 455 20.89 -10.46 -0.83
N ILE A 456 19.87 -10.80 -1.63
CA ILE A 456 19.27 -12.13 -1.69
C ILE A 456 18.65 -12.32 -3.08
N GLU A 457 18.73 -13.54 -3.58
CA GLU A 457 18.13 -13.94 -4.86
C GLU A 457 17.41 -15.26 -4.67
N PHE A 458 16.38 -15.51 -5.48
CA PHE A 458 15.68 -16.79 -5.52
C PHE A 458 14.93 -16.97 -6.84
N ASP A 459 15.14 -18.09 -7.51
CA ASP A 459 14.41 -18.48 -8.72
C ASP A 459 13.48 -19.66 -8.41
N THR A 460 12.16 -19.44 -8.54
CA THR A 460 11.15 -20.46 -8.21
C THR A 460 11.15 -21.66 -9.15
N CYS A 461 11.60 -21.47 -10.39
CA CYS A 461 11.58 -22.52 -11.41
C CYS A 461 12.93 -23.18 -11.61
N HIS A 462 14.00 -22.50 -11.22
CA HIS A 462 15.38 -22.94 -11.32
C HIS A 462 16.13 -22.70 -10.00
N PRO A 463 15.72 -23.34 -8.88
CA PRO A 463 16.37 -23.14 -7.59
C PRO A 463 17.86 -23.49 -7.63
N GLU A 464 18.29 -24.36 -8.55
CA GLU A 464 19.71 -24.68 -8.79
C GLU A 464 20.54 -23.49 -9.28
N ARG A 465 19.91 -22.44 -9.81
CA ARG A 465 20.56 -21.19 -10.22
C ARG A 465 20.66 -20.18 -9.09
N THR A 466 19.99 -20.43 -7.96
CA THR A 466 20.01 -19.55 -6.81
C THR A 466 21.37 -19.68 -6.10
N PRO A 467 22.08 -18.57 -5.83
CA PRO A 467 23.35 -18.61 -5.09
C PRO A 467 23.17 -19.28 -3.71
N PRO A 468 24.13 -20.11 -3.26
CA PRO A 468 24.06 -20.71 -1.93
C PRO A 468 24.02 -19.61 -0.86
N VAL A 469 23.01 -19.69 0.01
CA VAL A 469 22.79 -18.75 1.10
C VAL A 469 22.61 -19.52 2.40
N THR A 470 23.09 -18.95 3.50
CA THR A 470 22.93 -19.56 4.83
C THR A 470 21.49 -19.40 5.28
N PRO A 471 20.75 -20.50 5.56
CA PRO A 471 19.41 -20.41 6.10
C PRO A 471 19.38 -19.66 7.43
N TYR A 472 18.33 -18.89 7.67
CA TYR A 472 18.09 -18.25 8.94
C TYR A 472 17.21 -19.14 9.81
N TYR A 473 17.68 -19.44 11.02
CA TYR A 473 16.86 -20.08 12.06
C TYR A 473 16.61 -19.09 13.19
N PRO A 474 15.34 -18.82 13.56
CA PRO A 474 15.05 -17.91 14.65
C PRO A 474 15.59 -18.49 15.97
N PRO A 475 16.16 -17.64 16.85
CA PRO A 475 16.47 -18.07 18.21
C PRO A 475 15.20 -18.54 18.94
N PRO A 476 15.34 -19.35 20.00
CA PRO A 476 14.20 -19.76 20.82
C PRO A 476 13.35 -18.56 21.25
N ILE A 477 12.03 -18.75 21.36
CA ILE A 477 11.05 -17.69 21.69
C ILE A 477 11.50 -16.85 22.90
N LEU A 478 11.95 -17.48 23.98
CA LEU A 478 12.43 -16.79 25.18
C LEU A 478 13.60 -15.84 24.89
N VAL A 479 14.53 -16.24 24.03
CA VAL A 479 15.67 -15.41 23.63
C VAL A 479 15.17 -14.20 22.83
N ARG A 480 14.25 -14.40 21.88
CA ARG A 480 13.65 -13.31 21.11
C ARG A 480 12.91 -12.32 22.00
N ILE A 481 12.14 -12.79 22.99
CA ILE A 481 11.50 -11.94 24.00
C ILE A 481 12.52 -11.10 24.76
N MET A 482 13.57 -11.73 25.30
CA MET A 482 14.62 -11.04 26.07
C MET A 482 15.34 -9.98 25.21
N MET A 483 15.69 -10.31 23.96
CA MET A 483 16.32 -9.36 23.04
C MET A 483 15.44 -8.13 22.79
N ARG A 484 14.13 -8.30 22.67
CA ARG A 484 13.20 -7.18 22.48
C ARG A 484 13.07 -6.30 23.73
N ILE A 485 12.98 -6.91 24.91
CA ILE A 485 12.98 -6.17 26.18
C ILE A 485 14.27 -5.36 26.31
N PHE A 486 15.42 -5.97 26.02
CA PHE A 486 16.73 -5.30 26.04
C PHE A 486 16.80 -4.15 25.02
N LYS A 487 16.34 -4.38 23.77
CA LYS A 487 16.28 -3.34 22.73
C LYS A 487 15.41 -2.15 23.16
N LYS A 488 14.28 -2.40 23.82
CA LYS A 488 13.41 -1.36 24.37
C LYS A 488 14.10 -0.63 25.53
N ALA A 489 14.70 -1.35 26.48
CA ALA A 489 15.43 -0.75 27.61
C ALA A 489 16.61 0.13 27.16
N LYS A 490 17.35 -0.28 26.12
CA LYS A 490 18.46 0.50 25.55
C LYS A 490 18.00 1.82 24.92
N ARG A 491 16.74 1.94 24.49
CA ARG A 491 16.17 3.23 24.02
C ARG A 491 15.86 4.19 25.16
N TYR A 492 15.68 3.68 26.39
CA TYR A 492 15.42 4.49 27.59
C TYR A 492 16.69 4.58 28.45
N THR A 493 17.74 5.18 27.91
CA THR A 493 18.93 5.55 28.70
C THR A 493 18.70 6.86 29.45
N SER A 494 17.97 6.76 30.57
CA SER A 494 18.20 7.54 31.79
C SER A 494 17.49 6.84 32.97
N PHE A 495 18.30 6.31 33.90
CA PHE A 495 17.98 5.68 35.20
C PHE A 495 16.97 4.50 35.30
N MET A 496 16.00 4.34 34.40
CA MET A 496 14.96 3.29 34.50
C MET A 496 15.42 1.89 34.08
N ALA A 497 16.46 1.77 33.23
CA ALA A 497 16.91 0.48 32.70
C ALA A 497 17.48 -0.46 33.80
N LEU A 498 18.14 0.10 34.83
CA LEU A 498 18.72 -0.70 35.93
C LEU A 498 17.64 -1.30 36.84
N ALA A 499 16.56 -0.56 37.10
CA ALA A 499 15.45 -1.06 37.92
C ALA A 499 14.71 -2.21 37.23
N VAL A 500 14.47 -2.10 35.92
CA VAL A 500 13.78 -3.15 35.14
C VAL A 500 14.63 -4.42 35.06
N VAL A 501 15.94 -4.29 34.82
CA VAL A 501 16.84 -5.46 34.80
C VAL A 501 16.91 -6.13 36.18
N ALA A 502 16.94 -5.35 37.27
CA ALA A 502 16.94 -5.89 38.63
C ALA A 502 15.63 -6.63 38.98
N VAL A 503 14.47 -6.08 38.59
CA VAL A 503 13.17 -6.73 38.80
C VAL A 503 13.07 -8.04 38.02
N ILE A 504 13.57 -8.07 36.78
CA ILE A 504 13.57 -9.29 35.96
C ILE A 504 14.50 -10.35 36.56
N ALA A 505 15.70 -9.96 37.02
CA ALA A 505 16.62 -10.88 37.71
C ALA A 505 15.98 -11.49 38.97
N LEU A 506 15.24 -10.68 39.74
CA LEU A 506 14.49 -11.13 40.91
C LEU A 506 13.36 -12.09 40.55
N LEU A 507 12.62 -11.85 39.47
CA LEU A 507 11.55 -12.73 39.00
C LEU A 507 12.09 -14.09 38.50
N VAL A 508 13.21 -14.08 37.76
CA VAL A 508 13.90 -15.30 37.31
C VAL A 508 14.44 -16.08 38.51
N TYR A 509 15.04 -15.40 39.48
CA TYR A 509 15.52 -16.02 40.71
C TYR A 509 14.38 -16.65 41.51
N LYS A 510 13.24 -15.95 41.66
CA LYS A 510 12.05 -16.45 42.36
C LYS A 510 11.45 -17.68 41.67
N SER A 511 11.36 -17.66 40.34
CA SER A 511 10.88 -18.79 39.54
C SER A 511 11.80 -20.02 39.70
N ARG A 512 13.11 -19.85 39.59
CA ARG A 512 14.09 -20.94 39.80
C ARG A 512 14.03 -21.49 41.22
N ARG A 513 13.84 -20.64 42.23
CA ARG A 513 13.68 -21.06 43.62
C ARG A 513 12.38 -21.85 43.84
N GLN A 514 11.26 -21.43 43.25
CA GLN A 514 9.99 -22.19 43.31
C GLN A 514 10.11 -23.54 42.60
N HIS A 515 10.82 -23.59 41.47
CA HIS A 515 11.07 -24.84 40.77
C HIS A 515 11.93 -25.80 41.62
N ALA A 516 13.01 -25.28 42.24
CA ALA A 516 13.87 -26.05 43.13
C ALA A 516 13.16 -26.57 44.40
N ILE A 517 12.21 -25.79 44.93
CA ILE A 517 11.37 -26.20 46.08
C ILE A 517 10.38 -27.29 45.67
N ASN A 518 9.77 -27.19 44.48
CA ASN A 518 8.85 -28.20 43.98
C ASN A 518 9.55 -29.52 43.63
N THR A 519 10.76 -29.48 43.08
CA THR A 519 11.56 -30.70 42.83
C THR A 519 11.99 -31.40 44.12
N LYS A 520 12.21 -30.67 45.22
CA LYS A 520 12.52 -31.25 46.55
C LYS A 520 11.32 -31.83 47.29
N LYS A 521 10.09 -31.48 46.90
CA LYS A 521 8.85 -32.08 47.46
C LYS A 521 8.46 -33.38 46.76
N HIS A 522 9.10 -33.71 45.63
CA HIS A 522 8.83 -34.88 44.80
C HIS A 522 10.00 -35.88 44.71
N SER A 523 11.05 -35.71 45.52
CA SER A 523 12.04 -36.74 45.86
C SER A 523 11.91 -37.07 47.33
#